data_AF-A0AAV1N1R9-F1
#
_entry.id   AF-A0AAV1N1R9-F1
#
_cell.length_a   1.000
_cell.length_b   1.000
_cell.length_c   1.000
_cell.angle_alpha   90.00
_cell.angle_beta   90.00
_cell.angle_gamma   90.00
#
_symmetry.space_group_name_H-M   'P 1'
#
loop_
_entity.id
_entity.type
_entity.pdbx_description
1 polymer ?
#
loop_
_entity_poly.entity_id
_entity_poly.type
_entity_poly.pdbx_seq_one_letter_code
_entity_poly.pdbx_strand_id
1 'polypeptide(L)'
;MADAVISVPQEGFFSHTYNIFDRCEECRSCKQDYAEKCTATTNANCSCRSGFLCSNNMCSKCEENKCVTGEKPLRTGLIEYSYQCKPACPEKEYYDAKMDICKPWSQCNVLGLGEKFPGNKTHNSICFRNDGGFLQVTLGIGFVLLSLTLLMLVSYTCMKVLRKHKAKDNPIDIVTVSTNTCDFHLSKEESGLQLFIQDESKDINSMAPLLLERVKTI
;
A
#
# COMPACT_ATOMS: atom_id res chain seq x y z
N MET A 1 -48.14 -63.51 22.44
CA MET A 1 -48.02 -62.17 21.80
C MET A 1 -47.10 -62.36 20.61
N ALA A 2 -47.52 -61.94 19.41
CA ALA A 2 -46.66 -61.97 18.23
C ALA A 2 -45.89 -60.64 18.18
N ASP A 3 -44.57 -60.72 18.06
CA ASP A 3 -43.72 -59.54 17.89
C ASP A 3 -43.85 -59.00 16.46
N ALA A 4 -43.84 -57.68 16.32
CA ALA A 4 -43.84 -57.03 15.01
C ALA A 4 -42.45 -57.15 14.37
N VAL A 5 -42.38 -57.66 13.14
CA VAL A 5 -41.15 -57.73 12.34
C VAL A 5 -40.99 -56.43 11.57
N ILE A 6 -39.90 -55.69 11.81
CA ILE A 6 -39.59 -54.44 11.13
C ILE A 6 -38.70 -54.72 9.93
N SER A 7 -39.13 -54.31 8.74
CA SER A 7 -38.35 -54.37 7.51
C SER A 7 -37.74 -53.00 7.17
N VAL A 8 -36.51 -53.02 6.64
CA VAL A 8 -35.82 -51.81 6.19
C VAL A 8 -36.22 -51.52 4.73
N PRO A 9 -36.47 -50.26 4.35
CA PRO A 9 -36.70 -49.87 2.96
C PRO A 9 -35.63 -50.38 2.01
N GLN A 10 -36.06 -50.87 0.84
CA GLN A 10 -35.15 -51.32 -0.23
C GLN A 10 -34.47 -50.12 -0.91
N GLU A 11 -33.37 -50.36 -1.64
CA GLU A 11 -32.71 -49.30 -2.40
C GLU A 11 -33.69 -48.59 -3.35
N GLY A 12 -33.64 -47.26 -3.38
CA GLY A 12 -34.59 -46.45 -4.14
C GLY A 12 -35.91 -46.15 -3.43
N PHE A 13 -36.08 -46.60 -2.17
CA PHE A 13 -37.23 -46.28 -1.33
C PHE A 13 -36.83 -45.69 0.02
N PHE A 14 -37.72 -44.89 0.60
CA PHE A 14 -37.54 -44.28 1.91
C PHE A 14 -38.84 -44.28 2.74
N SER A 15 -38.72 -44.14 4.05
CA SER A 15 -39.83 -43.87 4.96
C SER A 15 -39.40 -42.90 6.05
N HIS A 16 -39.96 -41.69 6.03
CA HIS A 16 -39.62 -40.61 6.96
C HIS A 16 -40.22 -40.83 8.37
N THR A 17 -41.23 -41.69 8.49
CA THR A 17 -41.89 -42.05 9.74
C THR A 17 -41.97 -43.56 9.92
N TYR A 18 -42.07 -44.00 11.17
CA TYR A 18 -42.47 -45.38 11.44
C TYR A 18 -43.91 -45.56 11.00
N ASN A 19 -44.15 -46.48 10.08
CA ASN A 19 -45.48 -46.79 9.59
C ASN A 19 -45.70 -48.31 9.64
N ILE A 20 -46.97 -48.71 9.81
CA ILE A 20 -47.38 -50.13 9.96
C ILE A 20 -47.61 -50.76 8.57
N PHE A 21 -47.43 -50.01 7.49
CA PHE A 21 -47.66 -50.48 6.14
C PHE A 21 -46.37 -51.06 5.56
N ASP A 22 -46.48 -52.14 4.80
CA ASP A 22 -45.34 -52.73 4.08
C ASP A 22 -44.90 -51.89 2.85
N ARG A 23 -45.22 -50.59 2.82
CA ARG A 23 -45.01 -49.71 1.66
C ARG A 23 -44.15 -48.52 2.02
N CYS A 24 -42.99 -48.46 1.38
CA CYS A 24 -42.08 -47.31 1.43
C CYS A 24 -42.33 -46.38 0.24
N GLU A 25 -41.99 -45.11 0.38
CA GLU A 25 -42.12 -44.10 -0.67
C GLU A 25 -40.94 -44.19 -1.64
N GLU A 26 -41.18 -43.98 -2.93
CA GLU A 26 -40.11 -43.98 -3.94
C GLU A 26 -39.24 -42.71 -3.79
N CYS A 27 -37.93 -42.90 -3.87
CA CYS A 27 -36.97 -41.81 -3.83
C CYS A 27 -37.14 -40.86 -5.02
N ARG A 28 -37.05 -39.56 -4.73
CA ARG A 28 -36.99 -38.54 -5.77
C ARG A 28 -35.73 -38.70 -6.62
N SER A 29 -35.90 -38.67 -7.93
CA SER A 29 -34.80 -38.59 -8.90
C SER A 29 -34.50 -37.13 -9.26
N CYS A 30 -33.24 -36.72 -9.13
CA CYS A 30 -32.79 -35.37 -9.47
C CYS A 30 -32.24 -35.30 -10.90
N LYS A 31 -32.55 -34.20 -11.60
CA LYS A 31 -32.10 -33.98 -12.99
C LYS A 31 -30.64 -33.51 -13.12
N GLN A 32 -30.14 -32.79 -12.10
CA GLN A 32 -28.78 -32.25 -12.08
C GLN A 32 -27.98 -32.89 -10.95
N ASP A 33 -27.95 -32.26 -9.78
CA ASP A 33 -27.16 -32.71 -8.65
C ASP A 33 -28.04 -33.07 -7.45
N TYR A 34 -27.47 -33.83 -6.52
CA TYR A 34 -28.06 -34.18 -5.25
C TYR A 34 -27.41 -33.34 -4.15
N ALA A 35 -28.19 -32.49 -3.48
CA ALA A 35 -27.77 -31.87 -2.22
C ALA A 35 -27.67 -32.94 -1.12
N GLU A 36 -28.64 -33.86 -1.12
CA GLU A 36 -28.70 -35.01 -0.22
C GLU A 36 -29.20 -36.21 -1.00
N LYS A 37 -28.48 -37.33 -0.89
CA LYS A 37 -28.88 -38.58 -1.54
C LYS A 37 -30.00 -39.24 -0.75
N CYS A 38 -30.84 -39.99 -1.44
CA CYS A 38 -31.87 -40.76 -0.78
C CYS A 38 -31.25 -41.81 0.17
N THR A 39 -31.89 -41.99 1.31
CA THR A 39 -31.57 -43.04 2.29
C THR A 39 -32.86 -43.74 2.71
N ALA A 40 -32.76 -44.82 3.48
CA ALA A 40 -33.94 -45.54 3.97
C ALA A 40 -34.92 -44.64 4.76
N THR A 41 -34.46 -43.55 5.39
CA THR A 41 -35.32 -42.68 6.21
C THR A 41 -35.51 -41.29 5.63
N THR A 42 -34.77 -40.92 4.60
CA THR A 42 -34.77 -39.55 4.08
C THR A 42 -34.86 -39.56 2.56
N ASN A 43 -35.81 -38.81 2.02
CA ASN A 43 -35.92 -38.62 0.57
C ASN A 43 -34.71 -37.87 0.02
N ALA A 44 -34.43 -38.04 -1.27
CA ALA A 44 -33.41 -37.26 -1.95
C ALA A 44 -33.79 -35.77 -2.01
N ASN A 45 -32.79 -34.90 -1.80
CA ASN A 45 -32.92 -33.46 -1.99
C ASN A 45 -32.07 -33.01 -3.18
N CYS A 46 -32.69 -32.29 -4.12
CA CYS A 46 -32.06 -31.90 -5.37
C CYS A 46 -31.38 -30.53 -5.28
N SER A 47 -30.27 -30.38 -6.00
CA SER A 47 -29.57 -29.11 -6.17
C SER A 47 -29.23 -28.85 -7.64
N CYS A 48 -28.92 -27.59 -7.91
CA CYS A 48 -28.32 -27.18 -9.16
C CYS A 48 -26.79 -27.21 -9.05
N ARG A 49 -26.14 -27.39 -10.19
CA ARG A 49 -24.68 -27.28 -10.32
C ARG A 49 -24.19 -25.88 -9.94
N SER A 50 -22.90 -25.76 -9.62
CA SER A 50 -22.25 -24.48 -9.32
C SER A 50 -22.57 -23.41 -10.37
N GLY A 51 -22.96 -22.22 -9.90
CA GLY A 51 -23.39 -21.10 -10.76
C GLY A 51 -24.89 -21.07 -11.09
N PHE A 52 -25.66 -22.08 -10.68
CA PHE A 52 -27.11 -22.14 -10.89
C PHE A 52 -27.87 -22.24 -9.56
N LEU A 53 -29.11 -21.77 -9.55
CA LEU A 53 -30.00 -21.71 -8.40
C LEU A 53 -31.34 -22.37 -8.75
N CYS A 54 -31.97 -23.02 -7.78
CA CYS A 54 -33.27 -23.66 -7.98
C CYS A 54 -34.35 -22.60 -8.25
N SER A 55 -35.18 -22.78 -9.27
CA SER A 55 -36.30 -21.85 -9.51
C SER A 55 -37.50 -22.11 -8.59
N ASN A 56 -37.54 -23.27 -7.93
CA ASN A 56 -38.64 -23.68 -7.06
C ASN A 56 -38.18 -24.65 -5.96
N ASN A 57 -39.09 -24.95 -5.03
CA ASN A 57 -38.83 -25.82 -3.89
C ASN A 57 -38.50 -27.27 -4.24
N MET A 58 -38.96 -27.75 -5.40
CA MET A 58 -38.61 -29.08 -5.90
C MET A 58 -37.30 -29.09 -6.69
N CYS A 59 -36.67 -27.93 -6.88
CA CYS A 59 -35.51 -27.71 -7.74
C CYS A 59 -35.66 -28.34 -9.13
N SER A 60 -36.87 -28.28 -9.71
CA SER A 60 -37.18 -28.96 -10.98
C SER A 60 -36.63 -28.23 -12.21
N LYS A 61 -36.33 -26.93 -12.06
CA LYS A 61 -35.60 -26.10 -13.01
C LYS A 61 -34.51 -25.32 -12.28
N CYS A 62 -33.43 -25.07 -13.00
CA CYS A 62 -32.26 -24.35 -12.51
C CYS A 62 -32.04 -23.10 -13.34
N GLU A 63 -31.91 -21.96 -12.68
CA GLU A 63 -31.67 -20.66 -13.28
C GLU A 63 -30.24 -20.19 -12.98
N GLU A 64 -29.66 -19.40 -13.87
CA GLU A 64 -28.31 -18.87 -13.67
C GLU A 64 -28.28 -17.86 -12.51
N ASN A 65 -27.26 -17.96 -11.65
CA ASN A 65 -27.03 -16.98 -10.60
C ASN A 65 -26.52 -15.67 -11.22
N LYS A 66 -27.32 -14.61 -11.10
CA LYS A 66 -27.01 -13.28 -11.66
C LYS A 66 -26.19 -12.38 -10.71
N CYS A 67 -25.90 -12.82 -9.49
CA CYS A 67 -25.17 -12.01 -8.52
C CYS A 67 -23.66 -11.98 -8.83
N VAL A 68 -23.04 -10.82 -8.61
CA VAL A 68 -21.62 -10.61 -8.89
C VAL A 68 -20.75 -10.94 -7.67
N THR A 69 -19.43 -10.97 -7.87
CA THR A 69 -18.46 -11.13 -6.77
C THR A 69 -18.69 -10.08 -5.68
N GLY A 70 -18.73 -10.53 -4.41
CA GLY A 70 -19.04 -9.66 -3.28
C GLY A 70 -20.53 -9.55 -2.96
N GLU A 71 -21.39 -10.23 -3.72
CA GLU A 71 -22.81 -10.38 -3.45
C GLU A 71 -23.19 -11.85 -3.24
N LYS A 72 -24.29 -12.07 -2.53
CA LYS A 72 -24.91 -13.37 -2.30
C LYS A 72 -26.39 -13.33 -2.71
N PRO A 73 -26.89 -14.39 -3.37
CA PRO A 73 -28.30 -14.47 -3.72
C PRO A 73 -29.15 -14.70 -2.46
N LEU A 74 -30.09 -13.81 -2.21
CA LEU A 74 -31.12 -13.96 -1.20
C LEU A 74 -32.39 -14.48 -1.87
N ARG A 75 -32.81 -15.69 -1.47
CA ARG A 75 -34.03 -16.33 -1.96
C ARG A 75 -35.28 -15.72 -1.33
N THR A 76 -36.28 -15.41 -2.14
CA THR A 76 -37.63 -15.01 -1.74
C THR A 76 -38.68 -15.91 -2.38
N GLY A 77 -39.79 -16.15 -1.67
CA GLY A 77 -40.84 -17.08 -2.11
C GLY A 77 -40.71 -18.49 -1.50
N LEU A 78 -41.85 -19.20 -1.39
CA LEU A 78 -41.95 -20.50 -0.73
C LEU A 78 -42.01 -21.68 -1.71
N ILE A 79 -42.68 -21.50 -2.84
CA ILE A 79 -42.86 -22.54 -3.87
C ILE A 79 -42.02 -22.17 -5.08
N GLU A 80 -42.31 -21.02 -5.68
CA GLU A 80 -41.47 -20.41 -6.71
C GLU A 80 -40.49 -19.43 -6.05
N TYR A 81 -39.25 -19.49 -6.51
CA TYR A 81 -38.16 -18.73 -5.96
C TYR A 81 -37.79 -17.57 -6.86
N SER A 82 -37.61 -16.41 -6.25
CA SER A 82 -36.94 -15.26 -6.84
C SER A 82 -35.68 -14.95 -6.05
N TYR A 83 -34.69 -14.34 -6.70
CA TYR A 83 -33.40 -14.06 -6.09
C TYR A 83 -33.07 -12.58 -6.18
N GLN A 84 -32.67 -12.01 -5.05
CA GLN A 84 -32.14 -10.65 -4.96
C GLN A 84 -30.68 -10.71 -4.52
N CYS A 85 -29.82 -9.92 -5.16
CA CYS A 85 -28.42 -9.88 -4.77
C CYS A 85 -28.25 -8.93 -3.59
N LYS A 86 -27.69 -9.44 -2.49
CA LYS A 86 -27.33 -8.65 -1.32
C LYS A 86 -25.83 -8.69 -1.10
N PRO A 87 -25.23 -7.65 -0.48
CA PRO A 87 -23.82 -7.68 -0.11
C PRO A 87 -23.50 -8.94 0.71
N ALA A 88 -22.43 -9.64 0.31
CA ALA A 88 -21.95 -10.83 0.99
C ALA A 88 -21.39 -10.51 2.39
N CYS A 89 -20.87 -9.28 2.54
CA CYS A 89 -20.23 -8.79 3.74
C CYS A 89 -20.92 -7.54 4.31
N PRO A 90 -20.84 -7.34 5.63
CA PRO A 90 -21.31 -6.13 6.32
C PRO A 90 -20.71 -4.82 5.76
N GLU A 91 -21.21 -3.70 6.25
CA GLU A 91 -20.59 -2.41 5.97
C GLU A 91 -19.15 -2.37 6.45
N LYS A 92 -18.29 -1.63 5.73
CA LYS A 92 -16.85 -1.50 6.00
C LYS A 92 -16.04 -2.80 5.92
N GLU A 93 -16.60 -3.82 5.27
CA GLU A 93 -15.91 -5.06 4.95
C GLU A 93 -16.00 -5.36 3.45
N TYR A 94 -14.96 -6.02 2.94
CA TYR A 94 -14.89 -6.52 1.58
C TYR A 94 -14.77 -8.05 1.57
N TYR A 95 -15.29 -8.67 0.53
CA TYR A 95 -15.22 -10.11 0.34
C TYR A 95 -13.89 -10.49 -0.33
N ASP A 96 -13.07 -11.29 0.34
CA ASP A 96 -11.84 -11.85 -0.21
C ASP A 96 -12.15 -13.20 -0.88
N ALA A 97 -12.37 -13.17 -2.19
CA ALA A 97 -12.71 -14.35 -2.97
C ALA A 97 -11.67 -15.48 -2.92
N LYS A 98 -10.40 -15.19 -2.58
CA LYS A 98 -9.35 -16.22 -2.45
C LYS A 98 -9.48 -17.02 -1.16
N MET A 99 -9.95 -16.36 -0.11
CA MET A 99 -10.08 -16.96 1.23
C MET A 99 -11.52 -17.29 1.60
N ASP A 100 -12.51 -16.87 0.79
CA ASP A 100 -13.94 -17.00 1.05
C ASP A 100 -14.36 -16.43 2.42
N ILE A 101 -13.76 -15.28 2.78
CA ILE A 101 -14.04 -14.59 4.05
C ILE A 101 -14.24 -13.08 3.83
N CYS A 102 -14.98 -12.47 4.75
CA CYS A 102 -15.09 -11.02 4.82
C CYS A 102 -13.92 -10.45 5.63
N LYS A 103 -13.31 -9.38 5.11
CA LYS A 103 -12.21 -8.67 5.75
C LYS A 103 -12.55 -7.19 5.93
N PRO A 104 -12.16 -6.58 7.06
CA PRO A 104 -12.38 -5.16 7.28
C PRO A 104 -11.56 -4.32 6.29
N TRP A 105 -12.09 -3.16 5.92
CA TRP A 105 -11.34 -2.16 5.18
C TRP A 105 -10.21 -1.58 6.03
N SER A 106 -9.06 -1.36 5.41
CA SER A 106 -7.92 -0.67 6.00
C SER A 106 -8.30 0.77 6.33
N GLN A 107 -8.16 1.16 7.59
CA GLN A 107 -8.40 2.53 8.04
C GLN A 107 -7.12 3.36 7.87
N CYS A 108 -6.91 3.92 6.67
CA CYS A 108 -5.68 4.66 6.35
C CYS A 108 -5.39 5.80 7.33
N ASN A 109 -6.42 6.53 7.76
CA ASN A 109 -6.27 7.65 8.70
C ASN A 109 -5.72 7.20 10.06
N VAL A 110 -6.12 6.03 10.57
CA VAL A 110 -5.61 5.47 11.84
C VAL A 110 -4.14 5.09 11.71
N LEU A 111 -3.70 4.74 10.50
CA LEU A 111 -2.31 4.44 10.16
C LEU A 111 -1.48 5.71 9.87
N GLY A 112 -2.06 6.91 9.97
CA GLY A 112 -1.39 8.17 9.59
C GLY A 112 -1.12 8.29 8.08
N LEU A 113 -1.86 7.54 7.26
CA LEU A 113 -1.76 7.50 5.81
C LEU A 113 -2.96 8.21 5.17
N GLY A 114 -2.77 8.73 3.96
CA GLY A 114 -3.89 9.17 3.12
C GLY A 114 -4.59 7.97 2.48
N GLU A 115 -5.88 8.11 2.18
CA GLU A 115 -6.64 7.12 1.40
C GLU A 115 -6.64 7.52 -0.07
N LYS A 116 -6.05 6.69 -0.93
CA LYS A 116 -5.99 6.93 -2.39
C LYS A 116 -7.24 6.41 -3.07
N PHE A 117 -7.63 5.19 -2.71
CA PHE A 117 -8.85 4.55 -3.17
C PHE A 117 -9.61 3.99 -1.98
N PRO A 118 -10.90 4.33 -1.83
CA PRO A 118 -11.72 3.78 -0.78
C PRO A 118 -12.00 2.30 -1.02
N GLY A 119 -12.07 1.53 0.06
CA GLY A 119 -12.51 0.14 0.03
C GLY A 119 -13.96 0.03 -0.40
N ASN A 120 -14.31 -1.10 -1.01
CA ASN A 120 -15.68 -1.43 -1.37
C ASN A 120 -15.99 -2.90 -1.05
N LYS A 121 -17.05 -3.48 -1.63
CA LYS A 121 -17.44 -4.86 -1.35
C LYS A 121 -16.50 -5.93 -1.91
N THR A 122 -15.62 -5.58 -2.84
CA THR A 122 -14.73 -6.52 -3.55
C THR A 122 -13.24 -6.28 -3.31
N HIS A 123 -12.86 -5.11 -2.80
CA HIS A 123 -11.45 -4.82 -2.51
C HIS A 123 -11.28 -3.92 -1.29
N ASN A 124 -10.08 -4.00 -0.74
CA ASN A 124 -9.66 -3.21 0.41
C ASN A 124 -9.34 -1.75 0.02
N SER A 125 -9.41 -0.84 0.99
CA SER A 125 -8.88 0.52 0.85
C SER A 125 -7.38 0.50 0.53
N ILE A 126 -6.97 1.36 -0.40
CA ILE A 126 -5.56 1.54 -0.78
C ILE A 126 -5.05 2.82 -0.11
N CYS A 127 -4.13 2.64 0.83
CA CYS A 127 -3.49 3.73 1.55
C CYS A 127 -2.22 4.20 0.83
N PHE A 128 -1.88 5.48 0.97
CA PHE A 128 -0.65 6.07 0.46
C PHE A 128 0.00 6.96 1.52
N ARG A 129 1.33 7.06 1.48
CA ARG A 129 2.05 7.97 2.34
C ARG A 129 1.93 9.38 1.76
N ASN A 130 1.43 10.31 2.57
CA ASN A 130 1.26 11.68 2.13
C ASN A 130 2.60 12.42 2.31
N ASP A 131 3.47 12.35 1.30
CA ASP A 131 4.80 13.00 1.34
C ASP A 131 4.71 14.55 1.23
N GLY A 132 3.51 15.11 1.11
CA GLY A 132 3.29 16.56 0.99
C GLY A 132 3.83 17.38 2.18
N GLY A 133 3.86 16.80 3.38
CA GLY A 133 4.47 17.44 4.55
C GLY A 133 5.99 17.61 4.41
N PHE A 134 6.67 16.64 3.78
CA PHE A 134 8.12 16.70 3.58
C PHE A 134 8.50 17.84 2.63
N LEU A 135 7.71 18.07 1.57
CA LEU A 135 7.95 19.17 0.64
C LEU A 135 7.74 20.54 1.30
N GLN A 136 6.69 20.73 2.10
CA GLN A 136 6.49 21.97 2.85
C GLN A 136 7.60 22.24 3.87
N VAL A 137 8.02 21.21 4.62
CA VAL A 137 9.12 21.34 5.58
C VAL A 137 10.44 21.64 4.87
N THR A 138 10.73 20.97 3.75
CA THR A 138 11.94 21.19 2.95
C THR A 138 11.98 22.60 2.36
N LEU A 139 10.87 23.08 1.80
CA LEU A 139 10.76 24.45 1.29
C LEU A 139 10.89 25.49 2.41
N GLY A 140 10.28 25.25 3.57
CA GLY A 140 10.38 26.12 4.74
C GLY A 140 11.81 26.27 5.23
N ILE A 141 12.53 25.14 5.41
CA ILE A 141 13.94 25.14 5.80
C ILE A 141 14.80 25.88 4.76
N GLY A 142 14.59 25.61 3.47
CA GLY A 142 15.30 26.28 2.38
C GLY A 142 15.12 27.80 2.41
N PHE A 143 13.89 28.28 2.61
CA PHE A 143 13.58 29.71 2.68
C PHE A 143 14.26 30.41 3.88
N VAL A 144 14.27 29.75 5.04
CA VAL A 144 14.94 30.27 6.25
C VAL A 144 16.45 30.38 6.03
N LEU A 145 17.08 29.34 5.46
CA LEU A 145 18.53 29.33 5.19
C LEU A 145 18.92 30.41 4.16
N LEU A 146 18.14 30.58 3.10
CA LEU A 146 18.37 31.62 2.08
C LEU A 146 18.23 33.03 2.69
N SER A 147 17.23 33.24 3.55
CA SER A 147 17.04 34.53 4.21
C SER A 147 18.20 34.88 5.16
N LEU A 148 18.68 33.90 5.94
CA LEU A 148 19.83 34.08 6.84
C LEU A 148 21.12 34.40 6.07
N THR A 149 21.38 33.69 4.97
CA THR A 149 22.57 33.95 4.15
C THR A 149 22.55 35.34 3.53
N LEU A 150 21.40 35.79 3.01
CA LEU A 150 21.23 37.16 2.50
C LEU A 150 21.45 38.22 3.58
N LEU A 151 20.89 38.03 4.78
CA LEU A 151 21.09 38.94 5.91
C LEU A 151 22.56 39.03 6.33
N MET A 152 23.28 37.91 6.33
CA MET A 152 24.71 37.89 6.63
C MET A 152 25.53 38.62 5.56
N LEU A 153 25.18 38.50 4.28
CA LEU A 153 25.84 39.23 3.19
C LEU A 153 25.57 40.73 3.24
N VAL A 154 24.32 41.13 3.49
CA VAL A 154 23.93 42.54 3.63
C VAL A 154 24.60 43.17 4.84
N SER A 155 24.60 42.50 5.99
CA SER A 155 25.28 43.01 7.19
C SER A 155 26.80 43.09 6.99
N TYR A 156 27.42 42.08 6.36
CA TYR A 156 28.84 42.11 6.03
C TYR A 156 29.21 43.26 5.08
N THR A 157 28.44 43.45 4.00
CA THR A 157 28.66 44.55 3.05
C THR A 157 28.41 45.91 3.69
N CYS A 158 27.36 46.06 4.49
CA CYS A 158 27.07 47.27 5.26
C CYS A 158 28.21 47.60 6.23
N MET A 159 28.69 46.62 7.01
CA MET A 159 29.85 46.80 7.88
C MET A 159 31.10 47.18 7.09
N LYS A 160 31.33 46.58 5.92
CA LYS A 160 32.48 46.90 5.06
C LYS A 160 32.42 48.33 4.53
N VAL A 161 31.23 48.81 4.14
CA VAL A 161 31.01 50.20 3.69
C VAL A 161 31.18 51.17 4.85
N LEU A 162 30.58 50.90 6.01
CA LEU A 162 30.73 51.72 7.21
C LEU A 162 32.19 51.82 7.66
N ARG A 163 32.95 50.71 7.62
CA ARG A 163 34.40 50.72 7.89
C ARG A 163 35.17 51.60 6.91
N LYS A 164 34.81 51.58 5.61
CA LYS A 164 35.42 52.46 4.60
C LYS A 164 35.09 53.94 4.83
N HIS A 165 33.86 54.27 5.21
CA HIS A 165 33.48 55.65 5.53
C HIS A 165 34.17 56.15 6.80
N LYS A 166 34.25 55.33 7.85
CA LYS A 166 34.95 55.68 9.09
C LYS A 166 36.47 55.89 8.90
N ALA A 167 37.06 55.23 7.90
CA ALA A 167 38.45 55.45 7.48
C ALA A 167 38.64 56.72 6.62
N LYS A 168 37.55 57.28 6.06
CA LYS A 168 37.56 58.50 5.23
C LYS A 168 37.22 59.76 6.03
N ASP A 169 36.35 59.64 7.05
CA ASP A 169 35.94 60.74 7.93
C ASP A 169 36.90 61.01 9.11
N ASN A 170 37.99 60.24 9.24
CA ASN A 170 39.12 60.60 10.12
C ASN A 170 40.38 60.87 9.28
N PRO A 171 40.53 62.04 8.64
CA PRO A 171 41.84 62.58 8.38
C PRO A 171 42.40 63.08 9.71
N ILE A 172 43.53 62.53 10.15
CA ILE A 172 44.26 63.05 11.31
C ILE A 172 44.62 64.51 11.02
N ASP A 173 44.13 65.45 11.83
CA ASP A 173 44.67 66.80 11.92
C ASP A 173 46.15 66.70 12.35
N ILE A 174 47.08 66.81 11.40
CA ILE A 174 48.48 67.07 11.69
C ILE A 174 48.81 68.46 11.13
N VAL A 175 48.49 69.48 11.93
CA VAL A 175 49.09 70.80 11.81
C VAL A 175 50.49 70.75 12.41
N THR A 176 51.45 70.77 11.51
CA THR A 176 52.85 71.24 11.54
C THR A 176 53.59 71.55 12.86
N VAL A 177 54.90 71.22 12.79
CA VAL A 177 56.09 71.77 13.47
C VAL A 177 56.58 70.97 14.68
N SER A 178 57.63 70.16 14.48
CA SER A 178 59.00 70.55 14.86
C SER A 178 60.00 69.40 14.62
N THR A 179 61.04 69.70 13.84
CA THR A 179 62.44 69.25 13.97
C THR A 179 62.71 67.83 14.51
N ASN A 180 63.30 66.95 13.69
CA ASN A 180 64.72 66.58 13.83
C ASN A 180 65.10 65.50 12.80
N THR A 181 66.18 65.79 12.08
CA THR A 181 67.08 64.88 11.38
C THR A 181 67.40 63.63 12.20
N CYS A 182 67.43 62.47 11.55
CA CYS A 182 68.50 61.47 11.66
C CYS A 182 68.33 60.41 10.56
N ASP A 183 69.29 60.41 9.64
CA ASP A 183 69.60 59.32 8.71
C ASP A 183 69.80 57.99 9.46
N PHE A 184 69.24 56.89 8.95
CA PHE A 184 69.89 55.59 9.04
C PHE A 184 69.57 54.74 7.80
N HIS A 185 70.64 54.43 7.09
CA HIS A 185 70.73 53.56 5.91
C HIS A 185 71.16 52.15 6.37
N LEU A 186 70.81 51.13 5.55
CA LEU A 186 71.17 49.69 5.56
C LEU A 186 70.10 48.73 6.14
N SER A 187 69.92 47.48 5.67
CA SER A 187 70.01 46.80 4.36
C SER A 187 69.73 45.31 4.62
N LYS A 188 69.06 44.65 3.66
CA LYS A 188 69.27 43.25 3.21
C LYS A 188 68.78 42.04 4.07
N GLU A 189 68.08 41.14 3.34
CA GLU A 189 67.97 39.65 3.43
C GLU A 189 67.01 39.11 4.51
N GLU A 190 66.05 38.21 4.25
CA GLU A 190 66.07 37.02 3.39
C GLU A 190 64.74 36.83 2.62
N SER A 191 64.86 36.70 1.29
CA SER A 191 63.84 36.09 0.43
C SER A 191 64.40 34.75 -0.04
N GLY A 192 63.85 33.65 0.45
CA GLY A 192 64.19 32.29 0.06
C GLY A 192 63.33 31.82 -1.10
N LEU A 193 63.81 32.09 -2.32
CA LEU A 193 63.36 31.52 -3.58
C LEU A 193 63.88 30.08 -3.71
N GLN A 194 63.02 29.11 -4.03
CA GLN A 194 63.44 27.96 -4.82
C GLN A 194 62.36 27.60 -5.84
N LEU A 195 62.74 27.73 -7.11
CA LEU A 195 61.94 27.59 -8.31
C LEU A 195 62.79 26.77 -9.28
N PHE A 196 62.32 25.59 -9.69
CA PHE A 196 62.72 24.84 -10.90
C PHE A 196 61.51 23.95 -11.25
N ILE A 197 60.62 24.28 -12.21
CA ILE A 197 60.66 24.09 -13.69
C ILE A 197 60.84 22.60 -14.05
N GLN A 198 59.99 21.90 -14.82
CA GLN A 198 59.45 22.13 -16.20
C GLN A 198 58.23 21.18 -16.41
N ASP A 199 57.10 21.62 -16.99
CA ASP A 199 56.66 21.44 -18.41
C ASP A 199 56.57 19.95 -18.82
N GLU A 200 55.54 19.40 -19.48
CA GLU A 200 54.68 19.91 -20.54
C GLU A 200 53.46 18.95 -20.72
N SER A 201 52.45 19.43 -21.45
CA SER A 201 51.22 18.80 -21.93
C SER A 201 51.25 17.31 -22.31
N LYS A 202 50.11 16.60 -22.16
CA LYS A 202 49.08 16.34 -23.20
C LYS A 202 48.16 15.18 -22.79
N ASP A 203 46.87 15.35 -23.07
CA ASP A 203 45.81 14.33 -23.01
C ASP A 203 46.21 13.02 -23.73
N ILE A 204 45.68 11.88 -23.23
CA ILE A 204 44.88 10.88 -23.98
C ILE A 204 44.62 9.62 -23.11
N ASN A 205 43.33 9.32 -22.96
CA ASN A 205 42.64 8.02 -22.83
C ASN A 205 43.26 6.77 -22.17
N SER A 206 42.43 6.19 -21.29
CA SER A 206 42.07 4.76 -21.21
C SER A 206 43.16 3.73 -20.90
N MET A 207 43.12 3.16 -19.68
CA MET A 207 42.87 1.73 -19.46
C MET A 207 42.90 1.38 -17.96
N ALA A 208 41.79 0.85 -17.45
CA ALA A 208 41.83 -0.22 -16.43
C ALA A 208 42.39 -1.51 -17.12
N PRO A 209 42.70 -2.64 -16.44
CA PRO A 209 42.35 -3.06 -15.07
C PRO A 209 43.50 -3.78 -14.33
N LEU A 210 43.25 -4.31 -13.11
CA LEU A 210 43.79 -5.56 -12.51
C LEU A 210 43.33 -5.58 -11.04
N LEU A 211 42.23 -6.27 -10.70
CA LEU A 211 42.18 -7.66 -10.22
C LEU A 211 43.12 -7.97 -9.03
N LEU A 212 42.53 -8.15 -7.83
CA LEU A 212 42.82 -9.33 -7.01
C LEU A 212 41.67 -9.68 -6.05
N GLU A 213 41.15 -10.90 -6.27
CA GLU A 213 40.48 -11.88 -5.39
C GLU A 213 39.45 -11.40 -4.33
N ARG A 214 38.15 -11.73 -4.43
CA ARG A 214 37.49 -13.05 -4.38
C ARG A 214 37.73 -13.82 -3.07
N VAL A 215 36.78 -13.71 -2.13
CA VAL A 215 36.39 -14.84 -1.26
C VAL A 215 34.89 -15.02 -1.38
N LYS A 216 34.52 -16.25 -1.76
CA LYS A 216 33.19 -16.82 -2.00
C LYS A 216 32.91 -17.78 -0.84
N THR A 217 31.65 -17.89 -0.43
CA THR A 217 30.87 -19.08 0.03
C THR A 217 29.83 -18.65 1.08
N ILE A 218 28.59 -19.14 1.16
CA ILE A 218 27.76 -20.16 0.48
C ILE A 218 26.33 -19.63 0.54
#